data_AF-A0A848D1U1-F1
#
_entry.id   AF-A0A848D1U1-F1
#
_cell.length_a   1.000
_cell.length_b   1.000
_cell.length_c   1.000
_cell.angle_alpha   90.00
_cell.angle_beta   90.00
_cell.angle_gamma   90.00
#
_symmetry.space_group_name_H-M   'P 1'
#
loop_
_entity.id
_entity.type
_entity.pdbx_description
1 polymer ?
#
loop_
_entity_poly.entity_id
_entity_poly.type
_entity_poly.pdbx_seq_one_letter_code
_entity_poly.pdbx_strand_id
1 'polypeptide(L)'
;MILGYFSLDGLKSIHEQGGYYISRVKHNVKIYFTKERTEEPKCAEDFIKDLAPGETMEVHHVSISQKRIPQPRLILYRLTEKQERDREEKWNQRRKKRKHTSKHRQTHPIYAYITNTSVKEIAKEAVYALYSLRWQIEILCKVWKSILISSSVTFKIRSFLYQKEKRRSVNIKPCTL
;
A
#
# COMPACT_ATOMS: atom_id res chain seq x y z
N MET A 1 6.26 1.41 1.43
CA MET A 1 6.26 0.19 0.59
C MET A 1 5.04 0.22 -0.34
N ILE A 2 5.21 0.13 -1.67
CA ILE A 2 4.22 0.57 -2.67
C ILE A 2 3.36 -0.57 -3.29
N LEU A 3 3.62 -1.85 -3.03
CA LEU A 3 2.75 -2.94 -3.48
C LEU A 3 2.53 -3.93 -2.33
N GLY A 4 1.50 -4.79 -2.44
CA GLY A 4 0.93 -5.65 -1.39
C GLY A 4 1.84 -6.69 -0.72
N TYR A 5 3.07 -6.34 -0.38
CA TYR A 5 4.09 -7.13 0.29
C TYR A 5 3.96 -7.01 1.80
N PHE A 6 2.84 -7.47 2.34
CA PHE A 6 2.90 -7.95 3.72
C PHE A 6 3.69 -9.26 3.70
N SER A 7 5.02 -9.14 3.76
CA SER A 7 5.97 -10.25 3.87
C SER A 7 6.90 -9.96 5.04
N LEU A 8 6.85 -10.82 6.06
CA LEU A 8 7.70 -10.68 7.24
C LEU A 8 9.19 -10.80 6.88
N ASP A 9 9.51 -11.68 5.92
CA ASP A 9 10.88 -11.85 5.43
C ASP A 9 11.36 -10.59 4.68
N GLY A 10 10.49 -9.93 3.92
CA GLY A 10 10.79 -8.67 3.26
C GLY A 10 11.02 -7.52 4.25
N LEU A 11 10.21 -7.44 5.31
CA LEU A 11 10.38 -6.43 6.37
C LEU A 11 11.70 -6.66 7.12
N LYS A 12 12.07 -7.91 7.37
CA LYS A 12 13.35 -8.29 7.98
C LYS A 12 14.53 -7.84 7.11
N SER A 13 14.48 -8.12 5.81
CA SER A 13 15.53 -7.70 4.88
C SER A 13 15.70 -6.18 4.81
N ILE A 14 14.60 -5.41 4.81
CA ILE A 14 14.67 -3.95 4.84
C ILE A 14 15.31 -3.46 6.13
N HIS A 15 14.96 -4.05 7.27
CA HIS A 15 15.56 -3.70 8.55
C HIS A 15 17.06 -4.00 8.60
N GLU A 16 17.48 -5.16 8.09
CA GLU A 16 18.89 -5.55 8.00
C GLU A 16 19.70 -4.62 7.10
N GLN A 17 19.07 -4.01 6.09
CA GLN A 17 19.68 -2.99 5.23
C GLN A 17 19.67 -1.57 5.84
N GLY A 18 19.21 -1.42 7.09
CA GLY A 18 19.08 -0.12 7.76
C GLY A 18 17.92 0.74 7.26
N GLY A 19 16.98 0.17 6.49
CA GLY A 19 15.82 0.86 5.96
C GLY A 19 14.66 0.96 6.96
N TYR A 20 13.83 1.97 6.80
CA TYR A 20 12.59 2.15 7.58
C TYR A 20 11.36 1.72 6.80
N TYR A 21 10.37 1.19 7.50
CA TYR A 21 9.11 0.76 6.89
C TYR A 21 7.89 1.08 7.75
N ILE A 22 6.77 1.25 7.05
CA ILE A 22 5.41 1.17 7.61
C ILE A 22 4.65 0.20 6.70
N SER A 23 4.14 -0.88 7.29
CA SER A 23 3.44 -1.94 6.57
C SER A 23 2.11 -2.26 7.24
N ARG A 24 1.05 -2.42 6.45
CA ARG A 24 -0.28 -2.76 6.97
C ARG A 24 -0.42 -4.28 7.09
N VAL A 25 -0.86 -4.72 8.26
CA VAL A 25 -1.15 -6.12 8.57
C VAL A 25 -2.52 -6.50 8.00
N LYS A 26 -2.64 -7.73 7.50
CA LYS A 26 -3.93 -8.29 7.08
C LYS A 26 -4.77 -8.64 8.30
N HIS A 27 -6.08 -8.48 8.19
CA HIS A 27 -7.04 -8.70 9.28
C HIS A 27 -7.00 -10.13 9.86
N ASN A 28 -6.74 -11.14 9.03
CA ASN A 28 -6.69 -12.54 9.43
C ASN A 28 -5.36 -13.01 10.04
N VAL A 29 -4.44 -12.08 10.32
CA VAL A 29 -3.13 -12.41 10.87
C VAL A 29 -3.19 -12.46 12.39
N LYS A 30 -2.75 -13.57 12.96
CA LYS A 30 -2.67 -13.79 14.40
C LYS A 30 -1.53 -12.98 15.03
N ILE A 31 -1.86 -12.32 16.13
CA ILE A 31 -1.00 -11.48 16.97
C ILE A 31 -0.80 -12.22 18.29
N TYR A 32 0.46 -12.43 18.66
CA TYR A 32 0.86 -13.12 19.89
C TYR A 32 1.65 -12.14 20.77
N PHE A 33 1.40 -12.10 22.06
CA PHE A 33 2.23 -11.33 22.98
C PHE A 33 3.42 -12.17 23.42
N THR A 34 4.61 -11.56 23.44
CA THR A 34 5.86 -12.27 23.76
C THR A 34 5.99 -12.56 25.25
N LYS A 35 5.26 -11.84 26.12
CA LYS A 35 5.37 -11.98 27.58
C LYS A 35 4.82 -13.31 28.11
N GLU A 36 3.83 -13.91 27.45
CA GLU A 36 3.16 -15.10 27.94
C GLU A 36 3.02 -16.13 26.81
N ARG A 37 3.72 -17.26 26.93
CA ARG A 37 3.68 -18.33 25.90
C ARG A 37 2.30 -18.97 25.75
N THR A 38 1.45 -18.82 26.77
CA THR A 38 0.14 -19.44 26.99
C THR A 38 -1.05 -18.57 26.58
N GLU A 39 -0.86 -17.31 26.21
CA GLU A 39 -1.98 -16.47 25.76
C GLU A 39 -2.52 -16.92 24.39
N GLU A 40 -3.85 -16.92 24.28
CA GLU A 40 -4.53 -17.18 23.03
C GLU A 40 -4.19 -16.11 21.98
N PRO A 41 -3.98 -16.49 20.71
CA PRO A 41 -3.71 -15.53 19.65
C PRO A 41 -4.87 -14.56 19.48
N LYS A 42 -4.60 -13.26 19.56
CA LYS A 42 -5.56 -12.21 19.23
C LYS A 42 -5.47 -11.84 17.75
N CYS A 43 -6.58 -11.41 17.18
CA CYS A 43 -6.64 -10.71 15.89
C CYS A 43 -6.76 -9.21 16.14
N ALA A 44 -6.55 -8.40 15.09
CA ALA A 44 -6.68 -6.95 15.22
C ALA A 44 -8.07 -6.54 15.71
N GLU A 45 -9.10 -7.30 15.36
CA GLU A 45 -10.49 -7.08 15.73
C GLU A 45 -10.75 -7.24 17.23
N ASP A 46 -9.98 -8.06 17.94
CA ASP A 46 -10.19 -8.29 19.37
C ASP A 46 -9.92 -7.02 20.20
N PHE A 47 -9.07 -6.13 19.66
CA PHE A 47 -8.73 -4.84 20.27
C PHE A 47 -9.77 -3.75 20.02
N ILE A 48 -10.83 -4.01 19.25
CA ILE A 48 -11.87 -3.00 18.96
C ILE A 48 -12.53 -2.50 20.25
N LYS A 49 -12.69 -3.37 21.25
CA LYS A 49 -13.32 -3.02 22.53
C LYS A 49 -12.49 -2.04 23.36
N ASP A 50 -11.18 -2.03 23.13
CA ASP A 50 -10.20 -1.27 23.90
C ASP A 50 -9.89 0.10 23.25
N LEU A 51 -10.56 0.45 22.14
CA LEU A 51 -10.26 1.61 21.31
C LEU A 51 -11.52 2.40 20.96
N ALA A 52 -11.53 3.69 21.26
CA ALA A 52 -12.55 4.61 20.79
C ALA A 52 -12.39 4.91 19.27
N PRO A 53 -13.47 5.29 18.56
CA PRO A 53 -13.38 5.69 17.15
C PRO A 53 -12.36 6.82 16.92
N GLY A 54 -11.39 6.57 16.03
CA GLY A 54 -10.30 7.51 15.73
C GLY A 54 -9.07 7.39 16.66
N GLU A 55 -9.14 6.57 17.70
CA GLU A 55 -8.03 6.37 18.63
C GLU A 55 -6.93 5.48 18.04
N THR A 56 -5.70 5.70 18.51
CA THR A 56 -4.53 4.90 18.16
C THR A 56 -3.87 4.31 19.40
N MET A 57 -3.73 2.99 19.41
CA MET A 57 -3.03 2.24 20.46
C MET A 57 -1.72 1.71 19.92
N GLU A 58 -0.71 1.69 20.79
CA GLU A 58 0.58 1.06 20.51
C GLU A 58 0.74 -0.17 21.39
N VAL A 59 1.17 -1.27 20.78
CA VAL A 59 1.39 -2.54 21.45
C VAL A 59 2.84 -2.96 21.26
N HIS A 60 3.55 -3.11 22.37
CA HIS A 60 4.95 -3.55 22.40
C HIS A 60 5.07 -5.05 22.66
N HIS A 61 6.23 -5.63 22.33
CA HIS A 61 6.54 -7.06 22.59
C HIS A 61 5.53 -7.99 21.92
N VAL A 62 5.37 -7.82 20.61
CA VAL A 62 4.41 -8.57 19.82
C VAL A 62 5.13 -9.44 18.80
N SER A 63 4.70 -10.69 18.70
CA SER A 63 5.07 -11.62 17.65
C SER A 63 3.92 -11.81 16.68
N ILE A 64 4.22 -11.85 15.38
CA ILE A 64 3.19 -11.96 14.34
C ILE A 64 3.31 -13.27 13.59
N SER A 65 2.15 -13.81 13.19
CA SER A 65 2.01 -15.08 12.46
C SER A 65 2.37 -16.31 13.28
N GLN A 66 2.05 -17.49 12.75
CA GLN A 66 2.40 -18.79 13.37
C GLN A 66 3.91 -18.95 13.58
N LYS A 67 4.72 -18.30 12.72
CA LYS A 67 6.18 -18.27 12.84
C LYS A 67 6.68 -17.45 14.05
N ARG A 68 5.80 -16.80 14.81
CA ARG A 68 6.07 -15.95 15.99
C ARG A 68 7.22 -14.95 15.79
N ILE A 69 7.27 -14.31 14.62
CA ILE A 69 8.35 -13.37 14.28
C ILE A 69 8.14 -12.10 15.12
N PRO A 70 9.10 -11.72 15.99
CA PRO A 70 8.98 -10.53 16.83
C PRO A 70 8.93 -9.28 15.96
N GLN A 71 8.05 -8.37 16.32
CA GLN A 71 7.90 -7.09 15.65
C GLN A 71 8.36 -5.95 16.55
N PRO A 72 9.10 -4.98 15.99
CA PRO A 72 9.59 -3.85 16.75
C PRO A 72 8.47 -2.98 17.31
N ARG A 73 7.42 -2.74 16.51
CA ARG A 73 6.29 -1.90 16.91
C ARG A 73 5.02 -2.29 16.18
N LEU A 74 3.95 -2.56 16.92
CA LEU A 74 2.60 -2.76 16.39
C LEU A 74 1.72 -1.57 16.78
N ILE A 75 1.06 -0.97 15.78
CA ILE A 75 0.17 0.18 15.96
C ILE A 75 -1.21 -0.19 15.45
N LEU A 76 -2.20 0.00 16.31
CA LEU A 76 -3.61 -0.26 16.02
C LEU A 76 -4.33 1.08 15.92
N TYR A 77 -5.06 1.27 14.82
CA TYR A 77 -5.86 2.46 14.56
C TYR A 77 -7.32 2.07 14.38
N ARG A 78 -8.18 2.59 15.23
CA ARG A 78 -9.63 2.44 15.11
C ARG A 78 -10.16 3.51 14.17
N LEU A 79 -10.94 3.11 13.17
CA LEU A 79 -11.51 4.06 12.21
C LEU A 79 -12.49 5.00 12.89
N THR A 80 -12.60 6.21 12.35
CA THR A 80 -13.66 7.14 12.74
C THR A 80 -14.99 6.70 12.14
N GLU A 81 -16.09 7.08 12.79
CA GLU A 81 -17.45 6.79 12.31
C GLU A 81 -17.68 7.30 10.88
N LYS A 82 -17.13 8.49 10.56
CA LYS A 82 -17.18 9.05 9.21
C LYS A 82 -16.49 8.14 8.18
N GLN A 83 -15.30 7.62 8.50
CA GLN A 83 -14.58 6.70 7.62
C GLN A 83 -15.31 5.37 7.43
N GLU A 84 -16.02 4.89 8.45
CA GLU A 84 -16.86 3.69 8.35
C GLU A 84 -18.05 3.91 7.43
N ARG A 85 -18.78 5.02 7.64
CA ARG A 85 -19.91 5.42 6.81
C ARG A 85 -19.51 5.56 5.34
N ASP A 86 -18.41 6.27 5.06
CA ASP A 86 -17.86 6.43 3.71
C ASP A 86 -17.54 5.07 3.05
N ARG A 87 -17.09 4.09 3.83
CA ARG A 87 -16.81 2.73 3.31
C ARG A 87 -18.07 1.97 3.00
N GLU A 88 -19.06 2.09 3.86
CA GLU A 88 -20.36 1.46 3.68
C GLU A 88 -21.06 2.03 2.44
N GLU A 89 -21.05 3.34 2.25
CA GLU A 89 -21.58 3.99 1.05
C GLU A 89 -20.85 3.54 -0.21
N LYS A 90 -19.50 3.57 -0.22
CA LYS A 90 -18.70 3.08 -1.36
C LYS A 90 -18.97 1.61 -1.66
N TRP A 91 -19.22 0.80 -0.64
CA TRP A 91 -19.58 -0.60 -0.80
C TRP A 91 -20.97 -0.74 -1.42
N ASN A 92 -21.96 -0.03 -0.90
CA ASN A 92 -23.34 -0.04 -1.40
C ASN A 92 -23.40 0.42 -2.86
N GLN A 93 -22.64 1.44 -3.23
CA GLN A 93 -22.51 1.88 -4.63
C GLN A 93 -21.91 0.78 -5.53
N ARG A 94 -20.88 0.06 -5.06
CA ARG A 94 -20.27 -1.04 -5.82
C ARG A 94 -21.20 -2.25 -5.95
N ARG A 95 -21.96 -2.55 -4.90
CA ARG A 95 -22.96 -3.63 -4.89
C ARG A 95 -24.08 -3.35 -5.89
N LYS A 96 -24.61 -2.13 -5.93
CA LYS A 96 -25.61 -1.70 -6.93
C LYS A 96 -25.13 -1.92 -8.37
N LYS A 97 -23.82 -1.79 -8.64
CA LYS A 97 -23.21 -1.99 -9.97
C LYS A 97 -22.86 -3.45 -10.30
N ARG A 98 -22.93 -4.40 -9.35
CA ARG A 98 -22.49 -5.80 -9.54
C ARG A 98 -23.62 -6.79 -9.22
N LYS A 99 -24.10 -7.50 -10.25
CA LYS A 99 -25.16 -8.52 -10.15
C LYS A 99 -24.82 -9.70 -9.20
N HIS A 100 -23.54 -10.04 -9.05
CA HIS A 100 -23.05 -11.10 -8.16
C HIS A 100 -22.02 -10.54 -7.17
N THR A 101 -22.49 -9.94 -6.08
CA THR A 101 -21.63 -9.69 -4.90
C THR A 101 -22.19 -10.45 -3.71
N SER A 102 -21.33 -11.22 -3.03
CA SER A 102 -21.69 -12.00 -1.84
C SER A 102 -22.39 -11.10 -0.81
N LYS A 103 -23.47 -11.62 -0.19
CA LYS A 103 -24.30 -10.87 0.78
C LYS A 103 -23.52 -10.38 2.00
N HIS A 104 -22.47 -11.10 2.40
CA HIS A 104 -21.69 -10.80 3.59
C HIS A 104 -20.31 -10.26 3.22
N ARG A 105 -20.03 -9.05 3.70
CA ARG A 105 -18.68 -8.52 3.83
C ARG A 105 -18.44 -8.24 5.31
N GLN A 106 -17.37 -8.81 5.85
CA GLN A 106 -16.88 -8.42 7.17
C GLN A 106 -16.19 -7.06 7.02
N THR A 107 -16.81 -6.01 7.53
CA THR A 107 -16.16 -4.71 7.66
C THR A 107 -15.22 -4.78 8.83
N HIS A 108 -13.94 -4.55 8.57
CA HIS A 108 -12.93 -4.47 9.62
C HIS A 108 -12.73 -3.01 10.00
N PRO A 109 -13.24 -2.60 11.17
CA PRO A 109 -13.24 -1.20 11.61
C PRO A 109 -11.91 -0.76 12.23
N ILE A 110 -10.89 -1.61 12.14
CA ILE A 110 -9.57 -1.43 12.74
C ILE A 110 -8.48 -1.70 11.73
N TYR A 111 -7.41 -0.92 11.80
CA TYR A 111 -6.20 -1.08 11.00
C TYR A 111 -5.04 -1.41 11.91
N ALA A 112 -4.26 -2.42 11.51
CA ALA A 112 -3.03 -2.79 12.17
C ALA A 112 -1.83 -2.45 11.27
N TYR A 113 -0.82 -1.83 11.86
CA TYR A 113 0.41 -1.39 11.20
C TYR A 113 1.63 -1.89 11.96
N ILE A 114 2.63 -2.33 11.21
CA ILE A 114 3.96 -2.66 11.75
C ILE A 114 4.92 -1.62 11.25
N THR A 115 5.79 -1.17 12.14
CA THR A 115 6.91 -0.30 11.79
C THR A 115 8.13 -0.61 12.64
N ASN A 116 9.32 -0.35 12.10
CA ASN A 116 10.59 -0.37 12.83
C ASN A 116 11.03 1.02 13.30
N THR A 117 10.24 2.07 13.06
CA THR A 117 10.56 3.43 13.51
C THR A 117 10.34 3.57 15.01
N SER A 118 11.27 4.23 15.67
CA SER A 118 11.18 4.54 17.09
C SER A 118 10.05 5.53 17.38
N VAL A 119 9.59 5.56 18.65
CA VAL A 119 8.60 6.54 19.12
C VAL A 119 9.11 7.98 18.96
N LYS A 120 10.43 8.19 19.03
CA LYS A 120 11.07 9.50 18.86
C LYS A 120 11.01 10.01 17.42
N GLU A 121 11.11 9.11 16.43
CA GLU A 121 11.06 9.48 15.01
C GLU A 121 9.63 9.71 14.54
N ILE A 122 8.71 8.80 14.91
CA ILE A 122 7.32 8.85 14.48
C ILE A 122 6.40 8.54 15.66
N ALA A 123 5.58 9.52 16.04
CA ALA A 123 4.52 9.31 17.03
C ALA A 123 3.45 8.35 16.49
N LYS A 124 2.79 7.59 17.37
CA LYS A 124 1.82 6.56 16.97
C LYS A 124 0.66 7.14 16.15
N GLU A 125 0.24 8.36 16.48
CA GLU A 125 -0.84 9.12 15.84
C GLU A 125 -0.50 9.47 14.38
N ALA A 126 0.79 9.72 14.09
CA ALA A 126 1.25 10.11 12.76
C ALA A 126 1.31 8.94 11.77
N VAL A 127 1.38 7.69 12.26
CA VAL A 127 1.54 6.50 11.40
C VAL A 127 0.38 6.32 10.44
N TYR A 128 -0.85 6.54 10.91
CA TYR A 128 -2.02 6.48 10.04
C TYR A 128 -1.95 7.54 8.94
N ALA A 129 -1.63 8.78 9.29
CA ALA A 129 -1.53 9.90 8.36
C ALA A 129 -0.46 9.63 7.30
N LEU A 130 0.74 9.19 7.70
CA LEU A 130 1.83 8.83 6.78
C LEU A 130 1.42 7.68 5.85
N TYR A 131 0.78 6.64 6.37
CA TYR A 131 0.31 5.53 5.55
C TYR A 131 -0.80 5.94 4.57
N SER A 132 -1.61 6.95 4.91
CA SER A 132 -2.67 7.44 4.03
C SER A 132 -2.14 8.03 2.72
N LEU A 133 -0.92 8.60 2.74
CA LEU A 133 -0.24 9.18 1.58
C LEU A 133 0.14 8.13 0.52
N ARG A 134 0.14 6.85 0.87
CA ARG A 134 0.47 5.74 -0.04
C ARG A 134 -0.32 5.82 -1.36
N TRP A 135 -1.60 6.19 -1.31
CA TRP A 135 -2.41 6.32 -2.51
C TRP A 135 -1.99 7.51 -3.39
N GLN A 136 -1.56 8.63 -2.80
CA GLN A 136 -1.05 9.77 -3.56
C GLN A 136 0.21 9.38 -4.36
N ILE A 137 1.10 8.61 -3.75
CA ILE A 137 2.29 8.08 -4.42
C ILE A 137 1.89 7.16 -5.59
N GLU A 138 0.90 6.28 -5.40
CA GLU A 138 0.40 5.44 -6.49
C GLU A 138 -0.18 6.25 -7.65
N ILE A 139 -0.91 7.34 -7.38
CA ILE A 139 -1.42 8.24 -8.42
C ILE A 139 -0.25 8.87 -9.15
N LEU A 140 0.73 9.41 -8.43
CA LEU A 140 1.91 10.03 -9.04
C LEU A 140 2.63 9.05 -9.96
N CYS A 141 2.85 7.81 -9.49
CA CYS A 141 3.43 6.76 -10.32
C CYS A 141 2.58 6.41 -11.56
N LYS A 142 1.24 6.43 -11.45
CA LYS A 142 0.34 6.22 -12.60
C LYS A 142 0.44 7.36 -13.61
N VAL A 143 0.45 8.61 -13.15
CA VAL A 143 0.60 9.80 -13.99
C VAL A 143 1.94 9.75 -14.72
N TRP A 144 3.03 9.46 -14.01
CA TRP A 144 4.37 9.37 -14.59
C TRP A 144 4.47 8.25 -15.63
N LYS A 145 3.92 7.06 -15.34
CA LYS A 145 3.83 5.99 -16.34
C LYS A 145 3.04 6.43 -17.56
N SER A 146 1.91 7.12 -17.39
CA SER A 146 1.12 7.62 -18.51
C SER A 146 1.91 8.59 -19.39
N ILE A 147 2.63 9.54 -18.78
CA ILE A 147 3.46 10.52 -19.51
C ILE A 147 4.60 9.80 -20.23
N LEU A 148 5.36 8.95 -19.52
CA LEU A 148 6.55 8.27 -20.05
C LEU A 148 6.23 7.24 -21.14
N ILE A 149 5.11 6.53 -21.01
CA ILE A 149 4.64 5.57 -22.03
C ILE A 149 4.07 6.33 -23.24
N SER A 150 3.35 7.44 -23.03
CA SER A 150 2.89 8.30 -24.12
C SER A 150 4.06 8.91 -24.90
N SER A 151 5.13 9.34 -24.23
CA SER A 151 6.37 9.80 -24.87
C SER A 151 7.21 8.69 -25.51
N SER A 152 7.00 7.42 -25.15
CA SER A 152 7.65 6.29 -25.83
C SER A 152 7.04 5.99 -27.20
N VAL A 153 5.76 6.31 -27.40
CA VAL A 153 5.07 6.17 -28.70
C VAL A 153 5.55 7.21 -29.71
N THR A 154 5.98 8.39 -29.26
CA THR A 154 6.55 9.43 -30.15
C THR A 154 7.98 9.10 -30.61
N PHE A 155 8.74 8.26 -29.90
CA PHE A 155 10.09 7.87 -30.32
C PHE A 155 10.09 6.89 -31.52
N LYS A 156 9.07 6.03 -31.64
CA LYS A 156 8.92 5.13 -32.79
C LYS A 156 8.53 5.89 -34.07
N ILE A 157 7.77 6.98 -33.94
CA ILE A 157 7.35 7.82 -35.07
C ILE A 157 8.53 8.69 -35.56
N ARG A 158 9.38 9.18 -34.67
CA ARG A 158 10.56 9.99 -35.05
C ARG A 158 11.64 9.19 -35.80
N SER A 159 11.88 7.94 -35.40
CA SER A 159 12.78 7.02 -36.14
C SER A 159 12.26 6.72 -37.56
N PHE A 160 10.94 6.61 -37.72
CA PHE A 160 10.31 6.37 -39.02
C PHE A 160 10.32 7.60 -39.95
N LEU A 161 10.20 8.81 -39.39
CA LEU A 161 10.33 10.07 -40.14
C LEU A 161 11.78 10.33 -40.58
N TYR A 162 12.77 10.02 -39.72
CA TYR A 162 14.19 10.18 -40.05
C TYR A 162 14.66 9.23 -41.18
N GLN A 163 14.10 8.02 -41.29
CA GLN A 163 14.38 7.13 -42.43
C GLN A 163 13.69 7.55 -43.73
N LYS A 164 12.55 8.24 -43.66
CA LYS A 164 11.81 8.72 -44.84
C LYS A 164 12.45 9.96 -45.46
N GLU A 165 13.08 10.80 -44.65
CA GLU A 165 13.77 12.02 -45.06
C GLU A 165 15.14 11.73 -45.70
N LYS A 166 15.82 10.65 -45.27
CA LYS A 166 17.08 10.17 -45.88
C LYS A 166 16.88 9.45 -47.22
N ARG A 167 15.67 8.98 -47.54
CA ARG A 167 15.31 8.43 -48.87
C ARG A 167 14.89 9.50 -49.90
N ARG A 168 14.48 10.69 -49.46
CA ARG A 168 14.10 11.80 -50.35
C ARG A 168 15.29 12.63 -50.85
N SER A 169 16.43 12.56 -50.18
CA SER A 169 17.64 13.33 -50.51
C SER A 169 18.57 12.65 -51.55
N VAL A 170 18.22 11.45 -52.05
CA VAL A 170 19.04 10.71 -53.03
C VAL A 170 18.53 10.85 -54.48
N ASN A 171 17.42 11.55 -54.72
CA ASN A 171 16.81 11.64 -56.05
C ASN A 171 16.74 13.09 -56.57
N ILE A 172 17.91 13.71 -56.68
CA ILE A 172 18.13 14.86 -57.58
C ILE A 172 19.20 14.41 -58.57
N LYS A 173 18.78 14.02 -59.78
CA LYS A 173 19.66 13.98 -60.96
C LYS A 173 19.32 15.19 -61.85
N PRO A 174 20.32 15.96 -62.32
CA PRO A 174 20.11 17.12 -63.16
C PRO A 174 19.85 16.74 -64.63
N CYS A 175 19.26 17.70 -65.37
CA CYS A 175 18.89 17.69 -66.78
C CYS A 175 20.05 17.37 -67.75
N THR A 176 19.70 16.87 -68.95
CA THR A 176 20.27 17.07 -70.32
C THR A 176 19.82 15.89 -71.19
N LEU A 177 19.37 15.97 -72.45
CA LEU A 177 19.40 16.94 -73.55
C LEU A 177 18.06 16.86 -74.31
#